data_AF-A0A9P8JJK5-F1
#
_entry.id   AF-A0A9P8JJK5-F1
#
_cell.length_a   1.000
_cell.length_b   1.000
_cell.length_c   1.000
_cell.angle_alpha   90.00
_cell.angle_beta   90.00
_cell.angle_gamma   90.00
#
_symmetry.space_group_name_H-M   'P 1'
#
loop_
_entity.id
_entity.type
_entity.pdbx_description
1 polymer ?
#
loop_
_entity_poly.entity_id
_entity_poly.type
_entity_poly.pdbx_seq_one_letter_code
_entity_poly.pdbx_strand_id
1 'polypeptide(L)'
;GDDDVDVFAQTTSDPSEKLTFPEELTTEGHTLGSVVSEACGLADVYPVSKYPEAKIDSYLFTPCGYSANGVVPSTGESGSAHYFTVHVTPEPQCSYASFETNVPARQTGRETHDIVVQVVNIFKPGRFSVTVFEAKTDEDGYGRARVKKDKNMDNIAGYRRVDRIVHDLEGYELVFRYFERLDWKGGAPRLGEYML
;
A
#
# COMPACT_ATOMS: atom_id res chain seq x y z
N GLY A 1 25.00 10.92 -33.70
CA GLY A 1 23.93 10.15 -34.35
C GLY A 1 23.10 9.63 -33.23
N ASP A 2 21.91 10.20 -33.06
CA ASP A 2 20.94 9.72 -32.09
C ASP A 2 20.32 8.45 -32.64
N ASP A 3 20.50 7.34 -31.92
CA ASP A 3 19.75 6.11 -32.14
C ASP A 3 18.44 6.23 -31.34
N ASP A 4 17.41 6.75 -32.00
CA ASP A 4 16.04 6.76 -31.49
C ASP A 4 15.49 5.33 -31.57
N VAL A 5 15.24 4.72 -30.41
CA VAL A 5 14.70 3.37 -30.30
C VAL A 5 13.17 3.45 -30.37
N ASP A 6 12.62 3.17 -31.54
CA ASP A 6 11.17 3.13 -31.76
C ASP A 6 10.55 1.88 -31.12
N VAL A 7 9.98 2.06 -29.92
CA VAL A 7 9.33 1.02 -29.11
C VAL A 7 8.02 0.50 -29.75
N PHE A 8 7.51 1.13 -30.80
CA PHE A 8 6.26 0.76 -31.47
C PHE A 8 6.45 0.06 -32.82
N ALA A 9 7.69 -0.15 -33.27
CA ALA A 9 8.01 -0.76 -34.55
C ALA A 9 7.58 -2.25 -34.68
N GLN A 10 7.16 -2.88 -33.59
CA GLN A 10 6.91 -4.32 -33.51
C GLN A 10 5.43 -4.71 -33.69
N THR A 11 4.72 -4.07 -34.61
CA THR A 11 3.30 -4.38 -34.89
C THR A 11 3.06 -5.09 -36.23
N THR A 12 4.12 -5.56 -36.91
CA THR A 12 3.96 -6.37 -38.13
C THR A 12 4.75 -7.68 -38.03
N SER A 13 4.14 -8.72 -37.47
CA SER A 13 4.62 -10.10 -37.64
C SER A 13 3.45 -11.08 -37.82
N ASP A 14 3.69 -12.03 -38.73
CA ASP A 14 2.80 -13.03 -39.30
C ASP A 14 1.82 -13.71 -38.32
N PRO A 15 0.55 -13.97 -38.70
CA PRO A 15 -0.43 -14.67 -37.86
C PRO A 15 -0.13 -16.18 -37.67
N SER A 16 1.04 -16.66 -38.10
CA SER A 16 1.49 -18.06 -37.91
C SER A 16 2.56 -18.25 -36.83
N GLU A 17 3.15 -17.16 -36.32
CA GLU A 17 4.03 -17.25 -35.15
C GLU A 17 3.18 -17.28 -33.88
N LYS A 18 3.33 -18.34 -33.08
CA LYS A 18 2.79 -18.33 -31.71
C LYS A 18 3.43 -17.14 -31.01
N LEU A 19 2.63 -16.11 -30.75
CA LEU A 19 3.02 -14.97 -29.90
C LEU A 19 3.41 -15.54 -28.52
N THR A 20 4.69 -15.81 -28.33
CA THR A 20 5.26 -16.04 -27.00
C THR A 20 5.32 -14.69 -26.32
N PHE A 21 4.26 -14.39 -25.58
CA PHE A 21 4.26 -13.26 -24.68
C PHE A 21 5.32 -13.49 -23.59
N PRO A 22 6.10 -12.46 -23.22
CA PRO A 22 6.87 -12.46 -21.97
C PRO A 22 6.03 -13.00 -20.80
N GLU A 23 6.62 -13.73 -19.85
CA GLU A 23 5.88 -14.29 -18.69
C GLU A 23 5.02 -13.22 -18.00
N GLU A 24 5.53 -11.99 -17.92
CA GLU A 24 4.88 -10.79 -17.37
C GLU A 24 3.53 -10.42 -18.03
N LEU A 25 3.29 -10.86 -19.27
CA LEU A 25 2.05 -10.64 -20.03
C LEU A 25 1.12 -11.86 -20.03
N THR A 26 1.44 -12.89 -19.24
CA THR A 26 0.61 -14.09 -19.14
C THR A 26 -0.58 -13.89 -18.20
N THR A 27 -1.73 -14.47 -18.56
CA THR A 27 -2.93 -14.53 -17.72
C THR A 27 -2.73 -15.33 -16.43
N GLU A 28 -1.70 -16.18 -16.37
CA GLU A 28 -1.39 -17.02 -15.22
C GLU A 28 -0.98 -16.17 -14.01
N GLY A 29 -0.07 -15.22 -14.18
CA GLY A 29 0.36 -14.32 -13.10
C GLY A 29 -0.80 -13.52 -12.51
N HIS A 30 -1.74 -13.06 -13.35
CA HIS A 30 -2.95 -12.39 -12.88
C HIS A 30 -3.90 -13.31 -12.12
N THR A 31 -4.08 -14.55 -12.61
CA THR A 31 -4.96 -15.53 -11.97
C THR A 31 -4.41 -15.91 -10.59
N LEU A 32 -3.11 -16.21 -10.50
CA LEU A 32 -2.45 -16.53 -9.23
C LEU A 32 -2.41 -15.32 -8.29
N GLY A 33 -2.15 -14.12 -8.82
CA GLY A 33 -2.23 -12.87 -8.06
C GLY A 33 -3.60 -12.67 -7.43
N SER A 34 -4.68 -12.95 -8.18
CA SER A 34 -6.05 -12.83 -7.65
C SER A 34 -6.28 -13.81 -6.50
N VAL A 35 -5.84 -15.08 -6.64
CA VAL A 35 -5.92 -16.07 -5.55
C VAL A 35 -5.15 -15.60 -4.32
N VAL A 36 -3.96 -15.05 -4.48
CA VAL A 36 -3.15 -14.52 -3.36
C VAL A 36 -3.87 -13.36 -2.67
N SER A 37 -4.46 -12.43 -3.45
CA SER A 37 -5.19 -11.26 -2.93
C SER A 37 -6.36 -11.66 -2.03
N GLU A 38 -7.12 -12.68 -2.44
CA GLU A 38 -8.22 -13.24 -1.67
C GLU A 38 -7.71 -13.99 -0.43
N ALA A 39 -6.75 -14.90 -0.62
CA ALA A 39 -6.27 -15.79 0.44
C ALA A 39 -5.54 -15.05 1.57
N CYS A 40 -4.84 -13.95 1.25
CA CYS A 40 -4.12 -13.16 2.25
C CYS A 40 -5.01 -12.12 2.95
N GLY A 41 -6.22 -11.86 2.45
CA GLY A 41 -7.15 -10.87 2.99
C GLY A 41 -6.92 -9.44 2.47
N LEU A 42 -6.19 -9.26 1.36
CA LEU A 42 -6.03 -7.94 0.72
C LEU A 42 -7.36 -7.47 0.10
N ALA A 43 -8.14 -8.40 -0.47
CA ALA A 43 -9.47 -8.10 -1.02
C ALA A 43 -10.43 -7.49 0.03
N ASP A 44 -10.21 -7.79 1.30
CA ASP A 44 -11.01 -7.29 2.41
C ASP A 44 -10.58 -5.90 2.92
N VAL A 45 -9.51 -5.30 2.39
CA VAL A 45 -9.08 -3.94 2.82
C VAL A 45 -10.12 -2.91 2.39
N TYR A 46 -10.62 -3.03 1.15
CA TYR A 46 -11.73 -2.24 0.62
C TYR A 46 -12.78 -3.19 0.00
N PRO A 47 -13.59 -3.86 0.84
CA PRO A 47 -14.44 -4.94 0.38
C PRO A 47 -15.59 -4.41 -0.47
N VAL A 48 -15.98 -5.17 -1.49
CA VAL A 48 -17.09 -4.82 -2.40
C VAL A 48 -18.44 -4.64 -1.70
N SER A 49 -18.61 -5.20 -0.50
CA SER A 49 -19.79 -4.99 0.35
C SER A 49 -19.93 -3.56 0.87
N LYS A 50 -18.81 -2.83 1.00
CA LYS A 50 -18.76 -1.42 1.41
C LYS A 50 -18.46 -0.46 0.26
N TYR A 51 -17.67 -0.93 -0.71
CA TYR A 51 -17.31 -0.18 -1.90
C TYR A 51 -17.78 -0.95 -3.13
N PRO A 52 -19.08 -0.86 -3.47
CA PRO A 52 -19.59 -1.46 -4.70
C PRO A 52 -18.71 -1.03 -5.87
N GLU A 53 -18.36 -1.97 -6.75
CA GLU A 53 -17.48 -1.74 -7.90
C GLU A 53 -15.99 -1.47 -7.59
N ALA A 54 -15.53 -1.66 -6.34
CA ALA A 54 -14.10 -1.76 -6.07
C ALA A 54 -13.49 -2.94 -6.86
N LYS A 55 -12.31 -2.70 -7.44
CA LYS A 55 -11.60 -3.67 -8.28
C LYS A 55 -10.16 -3.76 -7.84
N ILE A 56 -9.59 -4.95 -7.95
CA ILE A 56 -8.17 -5.23 -7.73
C ILE A 56 -7.66 -5.91 -8.99
N ASP A 57 -6.62 -5.34 -9.58
CA ASP A 57 -5.76 -6.03 -10.53
C ASP A 57 -4.47 -6.39 -9.81
N SER A 58 -4.10 -7.67 -9.84
CA SER A 58 -3.00 -8.22 -9.06
C SER A 58 -2.22 -9.21 -9.89
N TYR A 59 -0.92 -9.30 -9.64
CA TYR A 59 -0.01 -10.11 -10.41
C TYR A 59 0.99 -10.82 -9.48
N LEU A 60 1.15 -12.13 -9.64
CA LEU A 60 2.19 -12.93 -8.98
C LEU A 60 3.34 -13.18 -9.96
N PHE A 61 4.54 -12.75 -9.58
CA PHE A 61 5.75 -12.87 -10.40
C PHE A 61 6.46 -14.21 -10.17
N THR A 62 7.15 -14.66 -11.21
CA THR A 62 8.08 -15.80 -11.18
C THR A 62 9.52 -15.28 -11.11
N PRO A 63 10.41 -15.81 -10.24
CA PRO A 63 10.19 -16.93 -9.31
C PRO A 63 9.41 -16.56 -8.04
N CYS A 64 9.34 -15.28 -7.70
CA CYS A 64 8.53 -14.76 -6.60
C CYS A 64 8.33 -13.25 -6.77
N GLY A 65 7.40 -12.69 -6.01
CA GLY A 65 7.05 -11.27 -6.04
C GLY A 65 5.56 -11.11 -6.24
N TYR A 66 4.98 -10.03 -5.70
CA TYR A 66 3.56 -9.76 -5.85
C TYR A 66 3.32 -8.27 -5.96
N SER A 67 2.43 -7.86 -6.87
CA SER A 67 1.95 -6.48 -6.94
C SER A 67 0.45 -6.45 -7.16
N ALA A 68 -0.21 -5.44 -6.61
CA ALA A 68 -1.61 -5.20 -6.84
C ALA A 68 -1.92 -3.71 -6.88
N ASN A 69 -2.79 -3.32 -7.81
CA ASN A 69 -3.40 -2.01 -7.89
C ASN A 69 -4.90 -2.16 -7.68
N GLY A 70 -5.43 -1.41 -6.72
CA GLY A 70 -6.85 -1.35 -6.46
C GLY A 70 -7.43 -0.01 -6.86
N VAL A 71 -8.61 -0.03 -7.47
CA VAL A 71 -9.42 1.16 -7.73
C VAL A 71 -10.66 1.07 -6.85
N VAL A 72 -10.87 2.10 -6.04
CA VAL A 72 -11.94 2.18 -5.06
C VAL A 72 -12.84 3.36 -5.40
N PRO A 73 -14.07 3.14 -5.89
CA PRO A 73 -14.99 4.21 -6.22
C PRO A 73 -15.25 5.11 -5.03
N SER A 74 -15.26 6.43 -5.25
CA SER A 74 -15.69 7.37 -4.22
C SER A 74 -17.18 7.19 -3.97
N THR A 75 -17.57 7.14 -2.69
CA THR A 75 -18.98 7.07 -2.29
C THR A 75 -19.72 8.42 -2.40
N GLY A 76 -19.06 9.46 -2.92
CA GLY A 76 -19.60 10.81 -3.10
C GLY A 76 -20.03 11.12 -4.53
N GLU A 77 -20.74 12.24 -4.71
CA GLU A 77 -21.39 12.64 -5.98
C GLU A 77 -20.42 12.97 -7.13
N SER A 78 -19.11 13.03 -6.86
CA SER A 78 -18.10 13.49 -7.82
C SER A 78 -17.70 12.47 -8.90
N GLY A 79 -18.16 11.21 -8.81
CA GLY A 79 -17.77 10.15 -9.75
C GLY A 79 -16.26 9.87 -9.80
N SER A 80 -15.50 10.38 -8.83
CA SER A 80 -14.06 10.18 -8.72
C SER A 80 -13.74 8.83 -8.10
N ALA A 81 -12.54 8.30 -8.35
CA ALA A 81 -12.05 7.09 -7.73
C ALA A 81 -10.80 7.36 -6.89
N HIS A 82 -10.64 6.56 -5.86
CA HIS A 82 -9.45 6.44 -5.04
C HIS A 82 -8.67 5.20 -5.48
N TYR A 83 -7.44 5.08 -5.02
CA TYR A 83 -6.60 3.92 -5.28
C TYR A 83 -5.95 3.40 -4.01
N PHE A 84 -5.52 2.15 -4.11
CA PHE A 84 -4.43 1.64 -3.29
C PHE A 84 -3.47 0.83 -4.14
N THR A 85 -2.23 0.69 -3.70
CA THR A 85 -1.25 -0.16 -4.37
C THR A 85 -0.41 -0.94 -3.36
N VAL A 86 0.00 -2.13 -3.77
CA VAL A 86 0.84 -3.05 -3.01
C VAL A 86 1.99 -3.53 -3.88
N HIS A 87 3.19 -3.55 -3.30
CA HIS A 87 4.35 -4.21 -3.89
C HIS A 87 5.05 -5.05 -2.83
N VAL A 88 5.39 -6.29 -3.17
CA VAL A 88 6.01 -7.26 -2.27
C VAL A 88 7.23 -7.89 -2.93
N THR A 89 8.34 -7.83 -2.20
CA THR A 89 9.63 -8.48 -2.49
C THR A 89 9.85 -9.52 -1.38
N PRO A 90 9.46 -10.80 -1.56
CA PRO A 90 9.37 -11.79 -0.48
C PRO A 90 10.70 -12.42 -0.08
N GLU A 91 11.81 -12.08 -0.74
CA GLU A 91 13.13 -12.67 -0.55
C GLU A 91 13.57 -12.64 0.93
N PRO A 92 13.88 -13.79 1.55
CA PRO A 92 14.12 -13.84 3.00
C PRO A 92 15.24 -12.94 3.52
N GLN A 93 16.29 -12.72 2.73
CA GLN A 93 17.42 -11.88 3.12
C GLN A 93 17.11 -10.37 3.12
N CYS A 94 16.08 -9.94 2.38
CA CYS A 94 15.76 -8.53 2.19
C CYS A 94 14.26 -8.29 1.96
N SER A 95 13.42 -9.03 2.70
CA SER A 95 11.98 -9.01 2.48
C SER A 95 11.41 -7.61 2.68
N TYR A 96 10.60 -7.15 1.75
CA TYR A 96 9.98 -5.83 1.77
C TYR A 96 8.54 -5.91 1.27
N ALA A 97 7.67 -5.08 1.85
CA ALA A 97 6.33 -4.86 1.34
C ALA A 97 5.95 -3.39 1.54
N SER A 98 5.28 -2.80 0.56
CA SER A 98 4.65 -1.48 0.67
C SER A 98 3.14 -1.58 0.47
N PHE A 99 2.43 -0.68 1.13
CA PHE A 99 1.02 -0.42 0.92
C PHE A 99 0.82 1.10 0.92
N GLU A 100 0.16 1.61 -0.10
CA GLU A 100 -0.18 3.03 -0.24
C GLU A 100 -1.66 3.16 -0.61
N THR A 101 -2.33 4.19 -0.10
CA THR A 101 -3.75 4.45 -0.39
C THR A 101 -4.08 5.92 -0.24
N ASN A 102 -4.98 6.43 -1.07
CA ASN A 102 -5.61 7.75 -0.88
C ASN A 102 -7.09 7.67 -0.48
N VAL A 103 -7.65 6.46 -0.32
CA VAL A 103 -9.03 6.25 0.13
C VAL A 103 -9.26 6.95 1.49
N PRO A 104 -10.20 7.90 1.59
CA PRO A 104 -10.45 8.59 2.84
C PRO A 104 -11.08 7.63 3.87
N ALA A 105 -10.43 7.49 5.04
CA ALA A 105 -10.88 6.57 6.08
C ALA A 105 -12.38 6.71 6.43
N ARG A 106 -12.89 7.95 6.45
CA ARG A 106 -14.24 8.26 6.95
C ARG A 106 -15.39 7.86 6.02
N GLN A 107 -15.14 7.49 4.76
CA GLN A 107 -16.23 7.19 3.82
C GLN A 107 -17.12 6.02 4.28
N THR A 108 -16.57 5.06 5.03
CA THR A 108 -17.30 3.83 5.40
C THR A 108 -17.25 3.51 6.90
N GLY A 109 -16.95 4.53 7.71
CA GLY A 109 -16.86 4.41 9.18
C GLY A 109 -15.62 3.71 9.70
N ARG A 110 -14.65 3.36 8.83
CA ARG A 110 -13.33 2.86 9.24
C ARG A 110 -12.43 4.04 9.64
N GLU A 111 -11.46 3.79 10.50
CA GLU A 111 -10.37 4.72 10.75
C GLU A 111 -9.10 4.28 9.99
N THR A 112 -8.17 5.22 9.76
CA THR A 112 -6.85 4.89 9.19
C THR A 112 -6.16 3.79 10.00
N HIS A 113 -6.38 3.77 11.31
CA HIS A 113 -5.93 2.71 12.22
C HIS A 113 -6.40 1.33 11.80
N ASP A 114 -7.68 1.16 11.44
CA ASP A 114 -8.22 -0.13 11.03
C ASP A 114 -7.58 -0.65 9.75
N ILE A 115 -7.23 0.26 8.82
CA ILE A 115 -6.53 -0.09 7.57
C ILE A 115 -5.10 -0.53 7.87
N VAL A 116 -4.38 0.24 8.68
CA VAL A 116 -3.00 -0.10 9.08
C VAL A 116 -2.95 -1.42 9.83
N VAL A 117 -3.86 -1.66 10.78
CA VAL A 117 -3.96 -2.93 11.51
C VAL A 117 -4.19 -4.09 10.55
N GLN A 118 -5.11 -3.95 9.59
CA GLN A 118 -5.37 -5.00 8.61
C GLN A 118 -4.14 -5.29 7.74
N VAL A 119 -3.50 -4.26 7.18
CA VAL A 119 -2.28 -4.39 6.37
C VAL A 119 -1.13 -5.03 7.15
N VAL A 120 -0.93 -4.62 8.41
CA VAL A 120 0.06 -5.23 9.30
C VAL A 120 -0.26 -6.70 9.60
N ASN A 121 -1.53 -7.08 9.68
CA ASN A 121 -1.94 -8.47 9.87
C ASN A 121 -1.75 -9.34 8.62
N ILE A 122 -1.79 -8.75 7.42
CA ILE A 122 -1.45 -9.42 6.16
C ILE A 122 0.05 -9.72 6.12
N PHE A 123 0.89 -8.70 6.27
CA PHE A 123 2.34 -8.84 6.05
C PHE A 123 3.13 -9.33 7.28
N LYS A 124 2.60 -9.13 8.49
CA LYS A 124 3.22 -9.50 9.78
C LYS A 124 4.71 -9.10 9.90
N PRO A 125 5.07 -7.86 9.53
CA PRO A 125 6.47 -7.44 9.43
C PRO A 125 7.21 -7.56 10.77
N GLY A 126 8.53 -7.73 10.74
CA GLY A 126 9.33 -7.60 11.97
C GLY A 126 9.37 -6.16 12.47
N ARG A 127 9.38 -5.20 11.53
CA ARG A 127 9.41 -3.74 11.76
C ARG A 127 8.72 -3.06 10.59
N PHE A 128 8.06 -1.93 10.82
CA PHE A 128 7.42 -1.17 9.74
C PHE A 128 7.34 0.31 10.10
N SER A 129 7.14 1.14 9.09
CA SER A 129 6.83 2.56 9.24
C SER A 129 5.49 2.90 8.63
N VAL A 130 4.85 3.95 9.14
CA VAL A 130 3.63 4.53 8.60
C VAL A 130 3.82 6.02 8.44
N THR A 131 3.48 6.54 7.26
CA THR A 131 3.45 7.97 6.96
C THR A 131 2.03 8.35 6.62
N VAL A 132 1.46 9.31 7.35
CA VAL A 132 0.10 9.82 7.11
C VAL A 132 0.21 11.30 6.76
N PHE A 133 -0.38 11.69 5.63
CA PHE A 133 -0.59 13.09 5.26
C PHE A 133 -2.00 13.50 5.66
N GLU A 134 -2.11 14.49 6.54
CA GLU A 134 -3.37 15.11 6.89
C GLU A 134 -3.42 16.53 6.36
N ALA A 135 -4.42 16.86 5.54
CA ALA A 135 -4.67 18.24 5.15
C ALA A 135 -4.99 19.09 6.39
N LYS A 136 -4.44 20.30 6.43
CA LYS A 136 -4.84 21.32 7.39
C LYS A 136 -6.25 21.78 7.04
N THR A 137 -7.11 21.83 8.04
CA THR A 137 -8.48 22.32 7.91
C THR A 137 -8.67 23.44 8.92
N ASP A 138 -9.23 24.57 8.51
CA ASP A 138 -9.42 25.76 9.36
C ASP A 138 -10.53 25.61 10.43
N GLU A 139 -11.08 24.40 10.62
CA GLU A 139 -12.19 24.17 11.54
C GLU A 139 -11.73 23.70 12.94
N ASP A 140 -11.84 24.61 13.92
CA ASP A 140 -11.42 24.47 15.33
C ASP A 140 -12.08 23.33 16.13
N GLY A 141 -13.14 22.70 15.60
CA GLY A 141 -13.88 21.61 16.26
C GLY A 141 -13.21 20.23 16.21
N TYR A 142 -12.20 20.04 15.37
CA TYR A 142 -11.59 18.73 15.09
C TYR A 142 -10.52 18.27 16.11
N GLY A 143 -10.04 19.16 16.98
CA GLY A 143 -8.86 18.90 17.82
C GLY A 143 -8.95 17.66 18.72
N ARG A 144 -10.06 17.47 19.47
CA ARG A 144 -10.21 16.31 20.36
C ARG A 144 -10.35 14.98 19.61
N ALA A 145 -11.06 14.97 18.48
CA ALA A 145 -11.20 13.78 17.65
C ALA A 145 -9.87 13.41 16.97
N ARG A 146 -9.11 14.41 16.49
CA ARG A 146 -7.75 14.22 15.95
C ARG A 146 -6.82 13.63 16.99
N VAL A 147 -6.77 14.19 18.21
CA VAL A 147 -5.92 13.65 19.30
C VAL A 147 -6.29 12.21 19.66
N LYS A 148 -7.58 11.86 19.70
CA LYS A 148 -8.01 10.49 19.99
C LYS A 148 -7.58 9.51 18.88
N LYS A 149 -7.74 9.89 17.61
CA LYS A 149 -7.32 9.10 16.45
C LYS A 149 -5.80 8.93 16.39
N ASP A 150 -5.07 10.01 16.64
CA ASP A 150 -3.61 10.02 16.69
C ASP A 150 -3.07 9.08 17.78
N LYS A 151 -3.74 9.03 18.95
CA LYS A 151 -3.45 8.06 20.00
C LYS A 151 -3.82 6.63 19.63
N ASN A 152 -4.90 6.41 18.90
CA ASN A 152 -5.29 5.07 18.46
C ASN A 152 -4.25 4.49 17.50
N MET A 153 -3.71 5.33 16.61
CA MET A 153 -2.62 4.97 15.68
C MET A 153 -1.35 4.45 16.37
N ASP A 154 -1.13 4.75 17.65
CA ASP A 154 0.03 4.25 18.40
C ASP A 154 -0.19 2.81 18.92
N ASN A 155 -1.43 2.30 18.90
CA ASN A 155 -1.79 0.99 19.45
C ASN A 155 -1.97 -0.06 18.34
N ILE A 156 -0.87 -0.69 17.92
CA ILE A 156 -0.88 -1.83 17.00
C ILE A 156 -0.53 -3.10 17.77
N ALA A 157 -1.46 -4.06 17.82
CA ALA A 157 -1.31 -5.27 18.62
C ALA A 157 -0.06 -6.08 18.18
N GLY A 158 0.79 -6.46 19.14
CA GLY A 158 2.03 -7.19 18.87
C GLY A 158 3.22 -6.33 18.48
N TYR A 159 3.07 -5.00 18.44
CA TYR A 159 4.13 -4.05 18.09
C TYR A 159 4.29 -2.97 19.17
N ARG A 160 5.51 -2.46 19.31
CA ARG A 160 5.81 -1.23 20.05
C ARG A 160 6.08 -0.11 19.07
N ARG A 161 5.55 1.08 19.33
CA ARG A 161 5.94 2.31 18.62
C ARG A 161 7.27 2.79 19.17
N VAL A 162 8.29 2.85 18.32
CA VAL A 162 9.65 3.27 18.68
C VAL A 162 9.84 4.76 18.42
N ASP A 163 9.32 5.28 17.31
CA ASP A 163 9.47 6.70 16.94
C ASP A 163 8.16 7.30 16.44
N ARG A 164 8.02 8.62 16.62
CA ARG A 164 6.95 9.45 16.08
C ARG A 164 7.49 10.84 15.78
N ILE A 165 7.44 11.22 14.51
CA ILE A 165 7.88 12.52 14.03
C ILE A 165 6.70 13.21 13.35
N VAL A 166 6.49 14.49 13.68
CA VAL A 166 5.48 15.34 13.03
C VAL A 166 6.22 16.42 12.27
N HIS A 167 5.92 16.53 10.98
CA HIS A 167 6.42 17.59 10.13
C HIS A 167 5.27 18.50 9.72
N ASP A 168 5.48 19.79 9.98
CA ASP A 168 4.57 20.82 9.53
C ASP A 168 4.94 21.24 8.10
N LEU A 169 4.04 20.97 7.15
CA LEU A 169 4.20 21.32 5.75
C LEU A 169 3.17 22.40 5.35
N GLU A 170 3.38 23.05 4.22
CA GLU A 170 2.39 24.01 3.70
C GLU A 170 1.11 23.24 3.32
N GLY A 171 -0.01 23.55 3.99
CA GLY A 171 -1.30 22.90 3.76
C GLY A 171 -1.47 21.50 4.35
N TYR A 172 -0.41 20.86 4.87
CA TYR A 172 -0.46 19.49 5.39
C TYR A 172 0.34 19.31 6.69
N GLU A 173 -0.07 18.35 7.50
CA GLU A 173 0.75 17.76 8.55
C GLU A 173 1.15 16.34 8.08
N LEU A 174 2.44 16.03 8.12
CA LEU A 174 2.96 14.68 7.87
C LEU A 174 3.32 14.06 9.22
N VAL A 175 2.66 12.95 9.56
CA VAL A 175 2.96 12.18 10.77
C VAL A 175 3.63 10.86 10.38
N PHE A 176 4.91 10.76 10.70
CA PHE A 176 5.70 9.54 10.56
C PHE A 176 5.69 8.76 11.88
N ARG A 177 5.54 7.44 11.79
CA ARG A 177 5.68 6.52 12.92
C ARG A 177 6.51 5.32 12.53
N TYR A 178 7.29 4.83 13.49
CA TYR A 178 8.09 3.62 13.34
C TYR A 178 7.75 2.61 14.43
N PHE A 179 7.59 1.35 14.03
CA PHE A 179 7.17 0.25 14.89
C PHE A 179 8.10 -0.96 14.79
N GLU A 180 8.26 -1.66 15.89
CA GLU A 180 8.96 -2.95 15.96
C GLU A 180 8.06 -3.98 16.62
N ARG A 181 8.09 -5.22 16.11
CA ARG A 181 7.36 -6.34 16.72
C ARG A 181 7.94 -6.63 18.11
N LEU A 182 7.11 -7.02 19.07
CA LEU A 182 7.54 -7.19 20.46
C LEU A 182 8.60 -8.30 20.65
N ASP A 183 8.61 -9.29 19.76
CA ASP A 183 9.59 -10.38 19.70
C ASP A 183 10.76 -10.08 18.75
N TRP A 184 10.90 -8.85 18.25
CA TRP A 184 11.97 -8.48 17.34
C TRP A 184 13.34 -8.60 18.02
N LYS A 185 14.22 -9.42 17.42
CA LYS A 185 15.58 -9.70 17.92
C LYS A 185 16.70 -9.08 17.08
N GLY A 186 16.36 -8.35 16.02
CA GLY A 186 17.37 -7.66 15.21
C GLY A 186 17.92 -6.43 15.91
N GLY A 187 19.10 -5.98 15.48
CA GLY A 187 19.74 -4.77 16.00
C GLY A 187 18.93 -3.49 15.76
N ALA A 188 19.43 -2.38 16.32
CA ALA A 188 18.78 -1.08 16.25
C ALA A 188 18.40 -0.69 14.81
N PRO A 189 17.29 0.04 14.61
CA PRO A 189 16.95 0.63 13.32
C PRO A 189 18.13 1.46 12.81
N ARG A 190 18.47 1.34 11.53
CA ARG A 190 19.34 2.31 10.86
C ARG A 190 18.48 3.52 10.50
N LEU A 191 18.07 4.29 11.51
CA LEU A 191 17.36 5.55 11.33
C LEU A 191 18.41 6.66 11.21
N GLY A 192 18.60 7.15 9.98
CA GLY A 192 19.58 8.18 9.67
C GLY A 192 21.01 7.64 9.72
N GLU A 193 21.70 7.67 8.58
CA GLU A 193 23.16 7.65 8.59
C GLU A 193 23.61 8.75 9.54
N TYR A 194 24.54 8.43 10.45
CA TYR A 194 25.23 9.44 11.23
C TYR A 194 25.73 10.50 10.24
N MET A 195 25.23 11.73 10.36
CA MET A 195 25.83 12.86 9.67
C MET A 195 27.31 12.86 10.05
N LEU A 196 28.16 12.58 9.06
CA LEU A 196 29.61 12.65 9.16
C LEU A 196 30.06 14.05 9.59
#